data_AF-A0A162CZI3-F1
#
_entry.id   AF-A0A162CZI3-F1
#
_cell.length_a   1.000
_cell.length_b   1.000
_cell.length_c   1.000
_cell.angle_alpha   90.00
_cell.angle_beta   90.00
_cell.angle_gamma   90.00
#
_symmetry.space_group_name_H-M   'P 1'
#
loop_
_entity.id
_entity.type
_entity.pdbx_description
1 polymer ?
#
loop_
_entity_poly.entity_id
_entity_poly.type
_entity_poly.pdbx_seq_one_letter_code
_entity_poly.pdbx_strand_id
1 'polypeptide(L)'
;MLKQIKADSTEDPWSAFMLDQINNKMKKHKNGNRWNQEVIRHCIIWQARSPGSYKFIRKSGMLNLPCEKTLRSYLGSSSMDVGITDLIKDPLRAKFIELGNGCCVKVNVAVDEVTIKPCES
;
A
#
# COMPACT_ATOMS: atom_id res chain seq x y z
N MET A 1 21.54 -8.10 17.40
CA MET A 1 20.16 -7.69 17.08
C MET A 1 20.07 -6.82 15.81
N LEU A 2 20.41 -5.53 15.82
CA LEU A 2 20.26 -4.66 14.63
C LEU A 2 21.07 -5.11 13.39
N LYS A 3 22.22 -5.76 13.59
CA LYS A 3 23.03 -6.32 12.48
C LYS A 3 22.41 -7.57 11.84
N GLN A 4 21.63 -8.37 12.60
CA GLN A 4 20.94 -9.55 12.08
C GLN A 4 19.70 -9.16 11.28
N ILE A 5 18.89 -8.21 11.80
CA ILE A 5 17.70 -7.71 11.09
C ILE A 5 18.07 -7.07 9.74
N LYS A 6 19.28 -6.49 9.64
CA LYS A 6 19.78 -5.90 8.40
C LYS A 6 20.17 -6.94 7.35
N ALA A 7 20.59 -8.14 7.76
CA ALA A 7 20.94 -9.24 6.87
C ALA A 7 19.69 -9.94 6.30
N ASP A 8 18.60 -10.01 7.08
CA ASP A 8 17.32 -10.62 6.66
C ASP A 8 16.34 -9.60 6.00
N SER A 9 16.80 -8.36 5.80
CA SER A 9 15.93 -7.20 5.50
C SER A 9 15.30 -7.17 4.12
N THR A 10 15.60 -8.14 3.25
CA THR A 10 15.08 -8.14 1.88
C THR A 10 13.72 -8.80 1.71
N GLU A 11 13.20 -9.60 2.67
CA GLU A 11 11.95 -10.34 2.43
C GLU A 11 10.85 -10.26 3.51
N ASP A 12 11.14 -10.01 4.79
CA ASP A 12 10.11 -10.06 5.85
C ASP A 12 9.47 -8.68 6.17
N PRO A 13 8.12 -8.52 6.02
CA PRO A 13 7.42 -7.26 6.30
C PRO A 13 7.56 -6.77 7.75
N TRP A 14 7.62 -7.69 8.72
CA TRP A 14 7.76 -7.34 10.13
C TRP A 14 9.12 -6.70 10.41
N SER A 15 10.19 -7.31 9.93
CA SER A 15 11.56 -6.82 10.06
C SER A 15 11.72 -5.44 9.41
N ALA A 16 11.16 -5.25 8.21
CA ALA A 16 11.13 -3.96 7.53
C ALA A 16 10.38 -2.89 8.35
N PHE A 17 9.21 -3.23 8.89
CA PHE A 17 8.44 -2.32 9.75
C PHE A 17 9.22 -1.91 10.99
N MET A 18 9.82 -2.87 11.70
CA MET A 18 10.56 -2.60 12.92
C MET A 18 11.82 -1.75 12.66
N LEU A 19 12.53 -1.99 11.56
CA LEU A 19 13.66 -1.15 11.15
C LEU A 19 13.21 0.28 10.83
N ASP A 20 12.08 0.46 10.15
CA ASP A 20 11.52 1.79 9.87
C ASP A 20 11.13 2.51 11.17
N GLN A 21 10.52 1.82 12.14
CA GLN A 21 10.19 2.40 13.44
C GLN A 21 11.46 2.93 14.14
N ILE A 22 12.49 2.10 14.24
CA ILE A 22 13.74 2.43 14.93
C ILE A 22 14.48 3.55 14.20
N ASN A 23 14.71 3.40 12.89
CA ASN A 23 15.50 4.36 12.12
C ASN A 23 14.82 5.74 12.09
N ASN A 24 13.51 5.81 11.88
CA ASN A 24 12.83 7.10 11.79
C ASN A 24 12.68 7.79 13.16
N LYS A 25 12.62 7.03 14.26
CA LYS A 25 12.63 7.62 15.61
C LYS A 25 14.03 8.06 16.04
N MET A 26 15.06 7.27 15.78
CA MET A 26 16.42 7.52 16.28
C MET A 26 17.26 8.39 15.33
N LYS A 27 17.09 8.23 14.02
CA LYS A 27 17.87 8.93 12.99
C LYS A 27 16.97 9.89 12.24
N LYS A 28 16.79 11.08 12.81
CA LYS A 28 16.12 12.18 12.11
C LYS A 28 16.95 12.58 10.88
N HIS A 29 16.54 12.09 9.71
CA HIS A 29 17.09 12.54 8.44
C HIS A 29 16.66 13.97 8.16
N LYS A 30 17.53 14.76 7.52
CA LYS A 30 17.25 16.14 7.07
C LYS A 30 15.98 16.23 6.20
N ASN A 31 15.67 15.15 5.47
CA ASN A 31 14.55 15.06 4.53
C ASN A 31 13.34 14.32 5.11
N GLY A 32 13.26 14.20 6.44
CA GLY A 32 12.19 13.49 7.14
C GLY A 32 12.33 11.96 7.13
N ASN A 33 11.25 11.27 7.48
CA ASN A 33 11.21 9.82 7.61
C ASN A 33 11.42 9.13 6.26
N ARG A 34 12.16 8.00 6.27
CA ARG A 34 12.34 7.10 5.13
C ARG A 34 11.56 5.83 5.39
N TRP A 35 10.87 5.34 4.37
CA TRP A 35 9.97 4.21 4.51
C TRP A 35 10.29 3.14 3.48
N ASN A 36 10.29 1.90 3.95
CA ASN A 36 10.30 0.73 3.10
C ASN A 36 8.98 0.65 2.31
N GLN A 37 9.05 0.23 1.04
CA GLN A 37 7.90 0.17 0.14
C GLN A 37 6.81 -0.77 0.66
N GLU A 38 7.17 -1.92 1.23
CA GLU A 38 6.19 -2.88 1.74
C GLU A 38 5.48 -2.36 2.99
N VAL A 39 6.20 -1.61 3.83
CA VAL A 39 5.62 -0.94 5.00
C VAL A 39 4.62 0.13 4.57
N ILE A 40 4.96 0.94 3.56
CA ILE A 40 4.03 1.92 2.99
C ILE A 40 2.80 1.23 2.42
N ARG A 41 2.97 0.13 1.67
CA ARG A 41 1.86 -0.63 1.08
C ARG A 41 0.85 -1.07 2.14
N HIS A 42 1.33 -1.64 3.24
CA HIS A 42 0.48 -2.02 4.37
C HIS A 42 -0.20 -0.81 5.02
N CYS A 43 0.50 0.31 5.15
CA CYS A 43 -0.09 1.55 5.68
C CYS A 43 -1.20 2.11 4.79
N ILE A 44 -1.04 2.05 3.45
CA ILE A 44 -2.07 2.44 2.48
C ILE A 44 -3.31 1.55 2.66
N ILE A 45 -3.11 0.23 2.74
CA ILE A 45 -4.23 -0.72 2.94
C ILE A 45 -4.95 -0.45 4.27
N TRP A 46 -4.22 -0.21 5.36
CA TRP A 46 -4.82 0.13 6.65
C TRP A 46 -5.62 1.43 6.56
N GLN A 47 -5.04 2.50 6.01
CA GLN A 47 -5.74 3.77 5.82
C GLN A 47 -7.01 3.63 4.98
N ALA A 48 -7.00 2.79 3.94
CA ALA A 48 -8.16 2.54 3.09
C ALA A 48 -9.26 1.74 3.80
N ARG A 49 -8.89 0.74 4.61
CA ARG A 49 -9.85 -0.11 5.34
C ARG A 49 -10.41 0.56 6.59
N SER A 50 -9.61 1.35 7.29
CA SER A 50 -10.00 1.97 8.57
C SER A 50 -9.24 3.29 8.80
N PRO A 51 -9.63 4.38 8.14
CA PRO A 51 -8.93 5.67 8.25
C PRO A 51 -8.99 6.25 9.68
N GLY A 52 -10.07 5.99 10.41
CA GLY A 52 -10.24 6.43 11.80
C GLY A 52 -9.21 5.79 12.73
N SER A 53 -9.02 4.48 12.66
CA SER A 53 -8.04 3.77 13.49
C SER A 53 -6.61 4.16 13.14
N TYR A 54 -6.28 4.26 11.84
CA TYR A 54 -4.97 4.70 11.38
C TYR A 54 -4.64 6.10 11.92
N LYS A 55 -5.58 7.05 11.81
CA LYS A 55 -5.43 8.40 12.33
C LYS A 55 -5.29 8.44 13.85
N PHE A 56 -6.07 7.63 14.57
CA PHE A 56 -5.99 7.54 16.03
C PHE A 56 -4.60 7.04 16.48
N ILE A 57 -4.13 5.91 15.94
CA ILE A 57 -2.83 5.33 16.29
C ILE A 57 -1.67 6.24 15.88
N ARG A 58 -1.75 6.92 14.73
CA ARG A 58 -0.73 7.90 14.34
C ARG A 58 -0.70 9.07 15.31
N LYS A 59 -1.86 9.59 15.72
CA LYS A 59 -1.97 10.74 16.63
C LYS A 59 -1.54 10.40 18.06
N SER A 60 -1.79 9.18 18.52
CA SER A 60 -1.35 8.73 19.85
C SER A 60 0.18 8.67 19.97
N GLY A 61 0.89 8.64 18.84
CA GLY A 61 2.36 8.55 18.81
C GLY A 61 2.91 7.18 19.18
N MET A 62 2.01 6.21 19.42
CA MET A 62 2.35 4.82 19.76
C MET A 62 3.17 4.16 18.65
N LEU A 63 2.80 4.40 17.40
CA LEU A 63 3.54 3.96 16.22
C LEU A 63 3.96 5.19 15.39
N ASN A 64 5.18 5.16 14.86
CA ASN A 64 5.60 6.10 13.85
C ASN A 64 4.99 5.68 12.51
N LEU A 65 3.92 6.37 12.09
CA LEU A 65 3.22 6.08 10.84
C LEU A 65 3.34 7.24 9.85
N PRO A 66 3.40 6.97 8.53
CA PRO A 66 3.35 8.00 7.51
C PRO A 66 2.14 8.93 7.65
N CYS A 67 2.30 10.19 7.26
CA CYS A 67 1.15 11.08 7.14
C CYS A 67 0.37 10.77 5.85
N GLU A 68 -0.90 11.19 5.78
CA GLU A 68 -1.73 10.95 4.60
C GLU A 68 -1.14 11.54 3.32
N LYS A 69 -0.42 12.67 3.41
CA LYS A 69 0.29 13.25 2.27
C LYS A 69 1.36 12.30 1.74
N THR A 70 2.11 11.64 2.61
CA THR A 70 3.08 10.62 2.22
C THR A 70 2.39 9.41 1.60
N LEU A 71 1.29 8.91 2.18
CA LEU A 71 0.56 7.78 1.58
C LEU A 71 0.08 8.13 0.15
N ARG A 72 -0.48 9.33 -0.02
CA ARG A 72 -0.91 9.84 -1.34
C ARG A 72 0.25 9.97 -2.33
N SER A 73 1.43 10.43 -1.91
CA SER A 73 2.58 10.54 -2.81
C SER A 73 3.10 9.19 -3.30
N TYR A 74 2.89 8.11 -2.52
CA TYR A 74 3.28 6.74 -2.90
C TYR A 74 2.22 6.02 -3.75
N LEU A 75 0.96 6.45 -3.71
CA LEU A 75 -0.10 5.94 -4.58
C LEU A 75 0.10 6.37 -6.05
N GLY A 76 0.86 7.45 -6.28
CA GLY A 76 1.01 8.05 -7.61
C GLY A 76 -0.27 8.74 -8.11
N SER A 77 -0.18 9.29 -9.31
CA SER A 77 -1.32 9.84 -10.04
C SER A 77 -1.93 8.76 -10.93
N SER A 78 -3.24 8.51 -10.83
CA SER A 78 -3.94 7.72 -11.84
C SER A 78 -3.97 8.50 -13.15
N SER A 79 -3.72 7.85 -14.29
CA SER A 79 -3.79 8.47 -15.63
C SER A 79 -5.20 8.94 -16.02
N MET A 80 -6.22 8.67 -15.20
CA MET A 80 -7.64 8.90 -15.49
C MET A 80 -8.13 8.17 -16.76
N ASP A 81 -7.37 7.18 -17.22
CA ASP A 81 -7.79 6.34 -18.33
C ASP A 81 -9.08 5.59 -17.98
N VAL A 82 -9.99 5.53 -18.95
CA VAL A 82 -11.27 4.84 -18.84
C VAL A 82 -11.18 3.42 -19.43
N GLY A 83 -11.91 2.48 -18.84
CA GLY A 83 -11.95 1.08 -19.26
C GLY A 83 -10.97 0.18 -18.51
N ILE A 84 -10.58 -0.94 -19.12
CA ILE A 84 -9.62 -1.89 -18.53
C ILE A 84 -8.20 -1.36 -18.76
N THR A 85 -7.64 -0.70 -17.73
CA THR A 85 -6.30 -0.13 -17.74
C THR A 85 -5.22 -1.20 -17.53
N ASP A 86 -3.99 -0.93 -17.93
CA ASP A 86 -2.87 -1.86 -17.76
C ASP A 86 -2.55 -2.12 -16.27
N LEU A 87 -2.83 -1.14 -15.40
CA LEU A 87 -2.82 -1.28 -13.94
C LEU A 87 -3.68 -2.45 -13.43
N ILE A 88 -4.73 -2.83 -14.16
CA ILE A 88 -5.64 -3.93 -13.82
C ILE A 88 -5.25 -5.19 -14.61
N LYS A 89 -4.87 -5.05 -15.89
CA LYS A 89 -4.49 -6.19 -16.74
C LYS A 89 -3.26 -6.92 -16.22
N ASP A 90 -2.24 -6.20 -15.79
CA ASP A 90 -0.96 -6.81 -15.42
C ASP A 90 -1.10 -7.70 -14.17
N PRO A 91 -1.74 -7.26 -13.07
CA PRO A 91 -2.03 -8.14 -11.93
C PRO A 91 -2.94 -9.32 -12.29
N LEU A 92 -3.93 -9.13 -13.17
CA LEU A 92 -4.80 -10.22 -13.63
C LEU A 92 -4.02 -11.27 -14.42
N ARG A 93 -3.10 -10.85 -15.29
CA ARG A 93 -2.20 -11.75 -16.04
C ARG A 93 -1.27 -12.52 -15.09
N ALA A 94 -0.69 -11.84 -14.11
CA ALA A 94 0.16 -12.49 -13.11
C ALA A 94 -0.61 -13.57 -12.33
N LYS A 95 -1.83 -13.26 -11.86
CA LYS A 95 -2.71 -14.25 -11.20
C LYS A 95 -3.10 -15.41 -12.12
N PHE A 96 -3.36 -15.13 -13.39
CA PHE A 96 -3.69 -16.17 -14.37
C PHE A 96 -2.53 -17.16 -14.53
N ILE A 97 -1.30 -16.67 -14.61
CA ILE A 97 -0.10 -17.51 -14.67
C ILE A 97 0.08 -18.31 -13.38
N GLU A 98 -0.10 -17.68 -12.22
CA GLU A 98 0.01 -18.33 -10.90
C GLU A 98 -0.96 -19.51 -10.74
N LEU A 99 -2.19 -19.38 -11.25
CA LEU A 99 -3.24 -20.40 -11.12
C LEU A 99 -3.04 -21.63 -12.03
N GLY A 100 -2.18 -21.54 -13.05
CA GLY A 100 -1.78 -22.66 -13.90
C GLY A 100 -2.89 -23.28 -14.78
N ASN A 101 -2.49 -24.21 -15.66
CA ASN A 101 -3.36 -24.83 -16.69
C ASN A 101 -4.34 -25.91 -16.16
N GLY A 102 -4.46 -26.09 -14.84
CA GLY A 102 -5.20 -27.22 -14.25
C GLY A 102 -6.68 -26.97 -13.97
N CYS A 103 -7.12 -25.71 -13.85
CA CYS A 103 -8.51 -25.37 -13.62
C CYS A 103 -9.10 -24.69 -14.84
N CYS A 104 -10.30 -25.12 -15.26
CA CYS A 104 -11.12 -24.36 -16.19
C CYS A 104 -11.37 -22.98 -15.55
N VAL A 105 -10.75 -21.93 -16.06
CA VAL A 105 -10.89 -20.56 -15.54
C VAL A 105 -12.28 -20.03 -15.92
N LYS A 106 -13.30 -20.54 -15.23
CA LYS A 106 -14.65 -19.99 -15.28
C LYS A 106 -14.68 -18.79 -14.35
N VAL A 107 -14.78 -17.60 -14.93
CA VAL A 107 -14.93 -16.35 -14.19
C VAL A 107 -16.32 -15.79 -14.46
N ASN A 108 -16.99 -15.33 -13.41
CA ASN A 108 -18.20 -14.53 -13.55
C ASN A 108 -17.77 -13.06 -13.51
N VAL A 109 -18.12 -12.32 -14.56
CA VAL A 109 -17.93 -10.86 -14.60
C VAL A 109 -19.30 -10.24 -14.38
N ALA A 110 -19.48 -9.60 -13.23
CA ALA A 110 -20.65 -8.79 -12.95
C ALA A 110 -20.29 -7.32 -13.20
N VAL A 111 -21.07 -6.66 -14.04
CA VAL A 111 -20.95 -5.23 -14.32
C VAL A 111 -22.25 -4.58 -13.88
N ASP A 112 -22.14 -3.50 -13.12
CA ASP A 112 -23.25 -2.71 -12.64
C ASP A 112 -22.91 -1.23 -12.80
N GLU A 113 -23.94 -0.39 -12.94
CA GLU A 113 -23.79 1.05 -13.13
C GLU A 113 -24.06 1.78 -11.81
N VAL A 114 -23.26 2.82 -11.53
CA VAL A 114 -23.44 3.66 -10.34
C VAL A 114 -23.77 5.08 -10.78
N THR A 115 -24.88 5.62 -10.27
CA THR A 115 -25.21 7.04 -10.48
C THR A 115 -24.27 7.91 -9.63
N ILE A 116 -23.45 8.71 -10.29
CA ILE A 116 -22.58 9.69 -9.63
C ILE A 116 -23.30 11.05 -9.67
N LYS A 117 -23.36 11.74 -8.52
CA LYS A 117 -23.91 13.09 -8.47
C LYS A 117 -23.06 14.02 -9.36
N PRO A 118 -23.66 14.77 -10.30
CA PRO A 118 -22.91 15.75 -11.07
C PRO A 118 -22.34 16.80 -10.11
N CYS A 119 -21.12 17.26 -10.39
CA CYS A 119 -20.52 18.36 -9.66
C CYS A 119 -21.25 19.65 -10.09
N GLU A 120 -22.07 20.22 -9.22
CA GLU A 120 -22.64 21.55 -9.46
C GLU A 120 -21.49 22.56 -9.54
N SER A 121 -21.35 23.20 -10.69
CA SER A 121 -20.31 24.19 -11.00
C SER A 121 -20.73 25.57 -10.55
#